data_AF-A0A3A5W637-F1
#
_entry.id   AF-A0A3A5W637-F1
#
_cell.length_a   1.000
_cell.length_b   1.000
_cell.length_c   1.000
_cell.angle_alpha   90.00
_cell.angle_beta   90.00
_cell.angle_gamma   90.00
#
_symmetry.space_group_name_H-M   'P 1'
#
loop_
_entity.id
_entity.type
_entity.pdbx_description
1 polymer ?
#
loop_
_entity_poly.entity_id
_entity_poly.type
_entity_poly.pdbx_seq_one_letter_code
_entity_poly.pdbx_strand_id
1 'polypeptide(L)'
;DGGTIVFHALTSVDPARRSNGSVFAQSLAEAEEKSRAAIEYVHSPSIIRIEIVEQGNRTTQPGLTAETVNEAFASVEVFSVDAATEFLWALAAVIGCFAMVLIPSFTVYFAARAKEKRDEAKLQQANEDLHEGLEKPDE
;
A
#
# COMPACT_ATOMS: atom_id res chain seq x y z
N ASP A 1 -4.97 42.64 -12.67
CA ASP A 1 -3.80 41.81 -13.01
C ASP A 1 -4.17 40.75 -14.02
N GLY A 2 -3.43 40.66 -15.12
CA GLY A 2 -3.62 39.62 -16.14
C GLY A 2 -2.92 38.35 -15.68
N GLY A 3 -3.70 37.29 -15.44
CA GLY A 3 -3.18 35.98 -15.04
C GLY A 3 -3.45 34.94 -16.13
N THR A 4 -2.54 33.99 -16.31
CA THR A 4 -2.75 32.82 -17.15
C THR A 4 -3.64 31.82 -16.42
N ILE A 5 -4.73 31.40 -17.06
CA ILE A 5 -5.62 30.34 -16.55
C ILE A 5 -5.37 29.09 -17.39
N VAL A 6 -5.11 27.95 -16.73
CA VAL A 6 -4.86 26.66 -17.39
C VAL A 6 -5.95 25.68 -17.01
N PHE A 7 -6.58 25.06 -18.01
CA PHE A 7 -7.58 24.01 -17.84
C PHE A 7 -7.01 22.68 -18.33
N HIS A 8 -7.04 21.66 -17.47
CA HIS A 8 -6.73 20.28 -17.84
C HIS A 8 -8.02 19.47 -17.82
N ALA A 9 -8.37 18.87 -18.96
CA ALA A 9 -9.56 18.03 -19.10
C ALA A 9 -9.18 16.72 -19.79
N LEU A 10 -9.86 15.64 -19.40
CA LEU A 10 -9.74 14.35 -20.06
C LEU A 10 -10.80 14.24 -21.15
N THR A 11 -10.40 13.77 -22.33
CA THR A 11 -11.31 13.48 -23.45
C THR A 11 -12.08 12.17 -23.26
N SER A 12 -11.66 11.33 -22.31
CA SER A 12 -12.34 10.09 -21.91
C SER A 12 -12.37 9.95 -20.39
N VAL A 13 -13.51 9.52 -19.85
CA VAL A 13 -13.68 9.24 -18.42
C VAL A 13 -13.47 7.77 -18.07
N ASP A 14 -13.30 6.90 -19.08
CA ASP A 14 -13.15 5.46 -18.90
C ASP A 14 -11.84 5.13 -18.15
N PRO A 15 -11.92 4.57 -16.92
CA PRO A 15 -10.74 4.21 -16.15
C PRO A 15 -9.89 3.11 -16.80
N ALA A 16 -10.48 2.24 -17.63
CA ALA A 16 -9.74 1.17 -18.32
C ALA A 16 -8.74 1.73 -19.36
N ARG A 17 -8.92 2.99 -19.74
CA ARG A 17 -8.11 3.69 -20.73
C ARG A 17 -7.08 4.64 -20.11
N ARG A 18 -6.97 4.67 -18.78
CA ARG A 18 -5.90 5.44 -18.12
C ARG A 18 -4.58 4.70 -18.29
N SER A 19 -3.49 5.47 -18.47
CA SER A 19 -2.11 5.00 -18.66
C SER A 19 -1.80 3.70 -17.93
N ASN A 20 -1.31 2.70 -18.67
CA ASN A 20 -0.87 1.38 -18.19
C ASN A 20 -2.00 0.40 -17.82
N GLY A 21 -3.00 0.25 -18.70
CA GLY A 21 -4.02 -0.79 -18.57
C GLY A 21 -3.48 -2.22 -18.72
N SER A 22 -4.26 -3.21 -18.30
CA SER A 22 -3.96 -4.64 -18.45
C SER A 22 -4.99 -5.32 -19.34
N VAL A 23 -4.55 -6.32 -20.10
CA VAL A 23 -5.40 -7.14 -20.96
C VAL A 23 -5.15 -8.62 -20.69
N PHE A 24 -6.21 -9.43 -20.76
CA PHE A 24 -6.11 -10.88 -20.70
C PHE A 24 -6.06 -11.46 -22.12
N ALA A 25 -5.03 -12.23 -22.41
CA ALA A 25 -4.82 -12.87 -23.71
C ALA A 25 -4.00 -14.17 -23.55
N GLN A 26 -4.13 -15.09 -24.51
CA GLN A 26 -3.41 -16.36 -24.53
C GLN A 26 -2.05 -16.26 -25.23
N SER A 27 -1.79 -15.18 -25.97
CA SER A 27 -0.53 -14.92 -26.64
C SER A 27 -0.19 -13.43 -26.65
N LEU A 28 1.09 -13.10 -26.84
CA LEU A 28 1.54 -11.71 -26.95
C LEU A 28 0.88 -10.99 -28.15
N ALA A 29 0.69 -11.71 -29.27
CA ALA A 29 0.03 -11.17 -30.44
C ALA A 29 -1.44 -10.80 -30.17
N GLU A 30 -2.18 -11.68 -29.49
CA GLU A 30 -3.57 -11.39 -29.06
C GLU A 30 -3.62 -10.24 -28.03
N ALA A 31 -2.63 -10.16 -27.15
CA ALA A 31 -2.51 -9.08 -26.17
C ALA A 31 -2.25 -7.72 -26.86
N GLU A 32 -1.40 -7.70 -27.88
CA GLU A 32 -1.15 -6.52 -28.71
C GLU A 32 -2.42 -6.11 -29.48
N GLU A 33 -3.11 -7.05 -30.12
CA GLU A 33 -4.35 -6.78 -30.84
C GLU A 33 -5.41 -6.16 -29.92
N LYS A 34 -5.64 -6.76 -28.75
CA LYS A 34 -6.59 -6.25 -27.75
C LYS A 34 -6.21 -4.87 -27.22
N SER A 35 -4.93 -4.66 -26.97
CA SER A 35 -4.41 -3.37 -26.51
C SER A 35 -4.54 -2.28 -27.56
N ARG A 36 -4.23 -2.58 -28.84
CA ARG A 36 -4.44 -1.66 -29.96
C ARG A 36 -5.91 -1.32 -30.13
N ALA A 37 -6.81 -2.30 -30.09
CA ALA A 37 -8.24 -2.05 -30.19
C ALA A 37 -8.77 -1.13 -29.07
N ALA A 38 -8.19 -1.22 -27.86
CA ALA A 38 -8.55 -0.36 -26.74
C ALA A 38 -7.99 1.08 -26.88
N ILE A 39 -6.79 1.24 -27.45
CA ILE A 39 -6.10 2.54 -27.57
C ILE A 39 -6.48 3.28 -28.86
N GLU A 40 -6.48 2.60 -30.01
CA GLU A 40 -6.73 3.16 -31.35
C GLU A 40 -8.22 3.49 -31.60
N TYR A 41 -9.00 3.66 -30.53
CA TYR A 41 -10.42 3.98 -30.60
C TYR A 41 -10.67 5.37 -31.21
N VAL A 42 -11.54 5.43 -32.22
CA VAL A 42 -11.99 6.68 -32.82
C VAL A 42 -12.93 7.39 -31.85
N HIS A 43 -12.44 8.46 -31.22
CA HIS A 43 -13.26 9.30 -30.37
C HIS A 43 -14.36 10.00 -31.17
N SER A 44 -15.56 10.07 -30.59
CA SER A 44 -16.57 11.03 -31.05
C SER A 44 -16.01 12.46 -30.89
N PRO A 45 -16.28 13.38 -31.82
CA PRO A 45 -15.72 14.72 -31.78
C PRO A 45 -16.09 15.41 -30.45
N SER A 46 -15.06 15.83 -29.71
CA SER A 46 -15.22 16.62 -28.49
C SER A 46 -15.35 18.09 -28.86
N ILE A 47 -16.45 18.73 -28.47
CA ILE A 47 -16.67 20.16 -28.72
C ILE A 47 -16.27 20.93 -27.46
N ILE A 48 -15.24 21.78 -27.58
CA ILE A 48 -14.84 22.72 -26.53
C ILE A 48 -15.46 24.08 -26.86
N ARG A 49 -16.32 24.60 -25.96
CA ARG A 49 -16.87 25.95 -26.05
C ARG A 49 -16.25 26.82 -24.97
N ILE A 50 -15.56 27.88 -25.39
CA ILE A 50 -14.92 28.86 -24.49
C ILE A 50 -15.64 30.19 -24.67
N GLU A 51 -16.18 30.70 -23.56
CA GLU A 51 -16.86 31.99 -23.51
C GLU A 51 -16.09 32.90 -22.56
N ILE A 52 -15.73 34.10 -23.04
CA ILE A 52 -15.00 35.10 -22.28
C ILE A 52 -15.98 36.22 -21.96
N VAL A 53 -16.38 36.31 -20.70
CA VAL A 53 -17.30 37.33 -20.21
C VAL A 53 -16.50 38.40 -19.48
N GLU A 54 -16.46 39.60 -20.05
CA GLU A 54 -15.79 40.76 -19.45
C GLU A 54 -16.83 41.73 -18.88
N GLN A 55 -16.56 42.26 -17.67
CA GLN A 55 -17.41 43.25 -17.02
C GLN A 55 -16.82 44.66 -17.23
N GLY A 56 -17.60 45.57 -17.81
CA GLY A 56 -17.21 46.97 -18.03
C GLY A 56 -16.73 47.30 -19.45
N ASN A 57 -16.22 48.51 -19.65
CA ASN A 57 -15.84 49.06 -20.97
C ASN A 57 -14.32 48.97 -21.23
N ARG A 58 -13.73 47.81 -20.99
CA ARG A 58 -12.29 47.59 -21.18
C ARG A 58 -12.08 46.67 -22.39
N THR A 59 -11.30 47.11 -23.36
CA THR A 59 -10.88 46.26 -24.48
C THR A 59 -9.72 45.38 -24.02
N THR A 60 -9.98 44.10 -23.76
CA THR A 60 -8.93 43.10 -23.53
C THR A 60 -8.80 42.23 -24.77
N GLN A 61 -7.58 41.76 -25.07
CA GLN A 61 -7.32 40.80 -26.14
C GLN A 61 -6.86 39.48 -25.51
N PRO A 62 -7.79 38.55 -25.23
CA PRO A 62 -7.43 37.27 -24.63
C PRO A 62 -6.70 36.38 -25.64
N GLY A 63 -5.57 35.80 -25.23
CA GLY A 63 -4.88 34.75 -25.99
C GLY A 63 -5.36 33.38 -25.53
N LEU A 64 -5.72 32.51 -26.48
CA LEU A 64 -6.11 31.13 -26.21
C LEU A 64 -5.13 30.18 -26.90
N THR A 65 -4.60 29.23 -26.14
CA THR A 65 -3.85 28.08 -26.66
C THR A 65 -4.55 26.82 -26.19
N ALA A 66 -4.86 25.92 -27.13
CA ALA A 66 -5.42 24.61 -26.84
C ALA A 66 -4.48 23.54 -27.38
N GLU A 67 -4.05 22.63 -26.52
CA GLU A 67 -3.23 21.48 -26.87
C GLU A 67 -4.05 20.21 -26.64
N THR A 68 -4.04 19.30 -27.61
CA THR A 68 -4.68 17.98 -27.49
C THR A 68 -3.60 16.93 -27.64
N VAL A 69 -3.50 16.05 -26.65
CA VAL A 69 -2.59 14.90 -26.69
C VAL A 69 -3.40 13.66 -27.02
N ASN A 70 -2.94 12.89 -28.00
CA ASN A 70 -3.50 11.59 -28.31
C ASN A 70 -2.62 10.50 -27.70
N GLU A 71 -3.25 9.49 -27.11
CA GLU A 71 -2.52 8.30 -26.65
C GLU A 71 -2.12 7.46 -27.86
N ALA A 72 -0.88 6.95 -27.83
CA ALA A 72 -0.36 6.06 -28.85
C ALA A 72 0.03 4.74 -28.20
N PHE A 73 -0.23 3.64 -28.90
CA PHE A 73 0.26 2.33 -28.50
C PHE A 73 1.79 2.35 -28.48
N ALA A 74 2.39 1.99 -27.34
CA ALA A 74 3.84 1.90 -27.19
C ALA A 74 4.32 0.44 -27.28
N SER A 75 3.96 -0.38 -26.30
CA SER A 75 4.32 -1.79 -26.22
C SER A 75 3.34 -2.58 -25.35
N VAL A 76 3.38 -3.90 -25.45
CA VAL A 76 2.75 -4.84 -24.51
C VAL A 76 3.81 -5.77 -23.98
N GLU A 77 3.77 -6.00 -22.68
CA GLU A 77 4.67 -6.91 -21.99
C GLU A 77 3.85 -7.90 -21.17
N VAL A 78 4.37 -9.12 -21.04
CA VAL A 78 3.74 -10.14 -20.20
C VAL A 78 3.94 -9.74 -18.75
N PHE A 79 2.83 -9.59 -18.02
CA PHE A 79 2.90 -9.44 -16.58
C PHE A 79 3.59 -10.66 -15.97
N SER A 80 4.74 -10.45 -15.36
CA SER A 80 5.48 -11.48 -14.65
C SER A 80 5.74 -11.02 -13.23
N VAL A 81 5.60 -11.96 -12.29
CA VAL A 81 5.90 -11.73 -10.88
C VAL A 81 6.95 -12.75 -10.47
N ASP A 82 7.98 -12.31 -9.75
CA ASP A 82 8.99 -13.23 -9.21
C ASP A 82 8.42 -13.93 -7.97
N ALA A 83 7.89 -15.13 -8.18
CA ALA A 83 7.27 -15.93 -7.13
C ALA A 83 8.22 -16.19 -5.94
N ALA A 84 9.54 -16.25 -6.17
CA ALA A 84 10.49 -16.49 -5.08
C ALA A 84 10.60 -15.27 -4.15
N THR A 85 10.81 -14.08 -4.73
CA THR A 85 10.91 -12.84 -3.95
C THR A 85 9.59 -12.48 -3.28
N GLU A 86 8.46 -12.60 -3.99
CA GLU A 86 7.14 -12.35 -3.40
C GLU A 86 6.81 -13.32 -2.26
N PHE A 87 7.20 -14.59 -2.40
CA PHE A 87 7.05 -15.57 -1.33
C PHE A 87 7.90 -15.22 -0.10
N LEU A 88 9.13 -14.73 -0.30
CA LEU A 88 9.99 -14.28 0.82
C LEU A 88 9.35 -13.11 1.57
N TRP A 89 8.75 -12.15 0.86
CA TRP A 89 8.03 -11.04 1.49
C TRP A 89 6.80 -11.51 2.26
N ALA A 90 6.01 -12.42 1.67
CA ALA A 90 4.86 -13.02 2.34
C ALA A 90 5.28 -13.80 3.60
N LEU A 91 6.34 -14.61 3.52
CA LEU A 91 6.88 -15.37 4.63
C LEU A 91 7.39 -14.45 5.75
N ALA A 92 8.13 -13.39 5.38
CA ALA A 92 8.63 -12.41 6.34
C ALA A 92 7.47 -11.71 7.08
N ALA A 93 6.41 -11.33 6.38
CA ALA A 93 5.22 -10.74 6.97
C ALA A 93 4.56 -11.70 7.98
N VAL A 94 4.39 -12.97 7.61
CA VAL A 94 3.78 -13.99 8.49
C VAL A 94 4.62 -14.22 9.74
N ILE A 95 5.93 -14.42 9.59
CA ILE A 95 6.85 -14.59 10.73
C ILE A 95 6.81 -13.35 11.64
N GLY A 96 6.78 -12.15 11.06
CA GLY A 96 6.66 -10.90 11.80
C GLY A 96 5.38 -10.82 12.64
N CYS A 97 4.23 -11.19 12.07
CA CYS A 97 2.96 -11.22 12.79
C CYS A 97 2.99 -12.22 13.96
N PHE A 98 3.51 -13.43 13.75
CA PHE A 98 3.63 -14.41 14.82
C PHE A 98 4.60 -13.96 15.91
N ALA A 99 5.75 -13.41 15.53
CA ALA A 99 6.74 -12.90 16.47
C ALA A 99 6.17 -11.77 17.35
N MET A 100 5.39 -10.85 16.77
CA MET A 100 4.77 -9.74 17.49
C MET A 100 3.84 -10.23 18.62
N VAL A 101 3.14 -11.35 18.42
CA VAL A 101 2.22 -11.90 19.43
C VAL A 101 2.93 -12.85 20.40
N LEU A 102 3.80 -13.73 19.87
CA LEU A 102 4.40 -14.81 20.65
C LEU A 102 5.55 -14.34 21.54
N ILE A 103 6.39 -13.40 21.09
CA ILE A 103 7.54 -12.95 21.87
C ILE A 103 7.07 -12.35 23.21
N PRO A 104 6.16 -11.36 23.26
CA PRO A 104 5.69 -10.81 24.53
C PRO A 104 5.01 -11.87 25.41
N SER A 105 4.20 -12.74 24.81
CA SER A 105 3.49 -13.82 25.51
C SER A 105 4.46 -14.78 26.20
N PHE A 106 5.48 -15.24 25.48
CA PHE A 106 6.49 -16.14 26.04
C PHE A 106 7.39 -15.45 27.06
N THR A 107 7.78 -14.18 26.83
CA THR A 107 8.58 -13.44 27.81
C THR A 107 7.86 -13.35 29.16
N VAL A 108 6.55 -13.02 29.16
CA VAL A 108 5.75 -12.98 30.39
C VAL A 108 5.64 -14.36 31.02
N TYR A 109 5.36 -15.41 30.23
CA TYR A 109 5.25 -16.77 30.73
C TYR A 109 6.55 -17.24 31.42
N PHE A 110 7.70 -17.04 30.79
CA PHE A 110 8.98 -17.45 31.35
C PHE A 110 9.37 -16.61 32.57
N ALA A 111 9.07 -15.31 32.57
CA ALA A 111 9.30 -14.45 33.74
C ALA A 111 8.45 -14.91 34.93
N ALA A 112 7.18 -15.22 34.72
CA ALA A 112 6.29 -15.74 35.75
C ALA A 112 6.77 -17.09 36.31
N ARG A 113 7.15 -18.03 35.44
CA ARG A 113 7.70 -19.33 35.86
C ARG A 113 9.01 -19.22 36.63
N ALA A 114 9.91 -18.34 36.20
CA ALA A 114 11.16 -18.10 36.92
C ALA A 114 10.90 -17.48 38.31
N LYS A 115 9.93 -16.58 38.41
CA LYS A 115 9.52 -15.99 39.70
C LYS A 115 8.90 -17.04 40.62
N GLU A 116 7.97 -17.85 40.12
CA GLU A 116 7.31 -18.93 40.87
C GLU A 116 8.35 -19.89 41.47
N LYS A 117 9.31 -20.36 40.66
CA LYS A 117 10.38 -21.25 41.13
C LYS A 117 11.29 -20.61 42.19
N ARG A 118 11.57 -19.30 42.08
CA ARG A 118 12.37 -18.57 43.10
C ARG A 118 11.59 -18.38 44.40
N ASP A 119 10.29 -18.15 44.32
CA ASP A 119 9.45 -17.95 45.49
C ASP A 119 9.21 -19.28 46.23
N GLU A 120 9.05 -20.40 45.50
CA GLU A 120 9.04 -21.76 46.07
C GLU A 120 10.34 -22.10 46.81
N ALA A 121 11.50 -21.80 46.22
CA ALA A 121 12.79 -22.05 46.86
C ALA A 121 12.97 -21.25 48.17
N LYS A 122 12.48 -20.00 48.21
CA LYS A 122 12.51 -19.19 49.44
C LYS A 122 11.57 -19.73 50.50
N LEU A 123 10.39 -20.23 50.12
CA LEU A 123 9.45 -20.85 51.05
C LEU A 123 10.01 -22.14 51.67
N GLN A 124 10.74 -22.94 50.88
CA GLN A 124 11.43 -24.12 51.39
C GLN A 124 12.50 -23.73 52.40
N GLN A 125 13.38 -22.78 52.07
CA GLN A 125 14.40 -22.26 52.99
C GLN A 125 13.79 -21.72 54.29
N ALA A 126 12.74 -20.90 54.19
CA ALA A 126 12.09 -20.33 55.38
C ALA A 126 11.43 -21.40 56.27
N ASN A 127 10.90 -22.48 55.70
CA ASN A 127 10.37 -23.61 56.47
C ASN A 127 11.50 -24.40 57.16
N GLU A 128 12.62 -24.62 56.49
CA GLU A 128 13.81 -25.27 57.06
C GLU A 128 14.35 -24.48 58.25
N ASP A 129 14.52 -23.15 58.10
CA ASP A 129 14.99 -22.26 59.17
C ASP A 129 14.06 -22.27 60.40
N LEU A 130 12.73 -22.30 60.18
CA LEU A 130 11.72 -22.37 61.24
C LEU A 130 11.77 -23.71 61.99
N HIS A 131 11.95 -24.81 61.26
CA HIS A 131 12.04 -26.14 61.85
C HIS A 131 13.32 -26.28 62.70
N GLU A 132 14.44 -25.72 62.25
CA GLU A 132 15.69 -25.71 63.02
C GLU A 132 15.60 -24.81 64.27
N GLY A 133 14.89 -23.67 64.18
CA GLY A 133 14.64 -22.77 65.30
C GLY A 133 13.72 -23.35 66.38
N LEU A 134 12.80 -24.26 66.01
CA LEU A 134 11.91 -24.95 66.96
C LEU A 134 12.59 -26.15 67.67
N GLU A 135 13.66 -26.71 67.10
CA GLU A 135 14.42 -27.82 67.70
C GLU A 135 15.49 -27.37 68.71
N LYS A 136 15.89 -26.08 68.72
CA LYS A 136 16.77 -25.52 69.76
C LYS A 136 15.93 -24.87 70.87
N PRO A 137 15.74 -25.50 72.04
CA PRO A 137 15.07 -24.84 73.16
C PRO A 137 15.95 -23.70 73.68
N ASP A 138 15.33 -22.55 73.94
CA ASP A 138 15.98 -21.37 74.53
C ASP A 138 16.76 -21.75 75.81
N GLU A 139 18.08 -21.53 75.82
CA GLU A 139 18.93 -21.54 77.03
C GLU A 139 18.73 -20.27 77.86
#